data_AF-A0A9P0NPN9-F1
#
_entry.id   AF-A0A9P0NPN9-F1
#
_cell.length_a   1.000
_cell.length_b   1.000
_cell.length_c   1.000
_cell.angle_alpha   90.00
_cell.angle_beta   90.00
_cell.angle_gamma   90.00
#
_symmetry.space_group_name_H-M   'P 1'
#
loop_
_entity.id
_entity.type
_entity.pdbx_description
1 polymer ?
#
loop_
_entity_poly.entity_id
_entity_poly.type
_entity_poly.pdbx_seq_one_letter_code
_entity_poly.pdbx_strand_id
1 'polypeptide(L)'
;MSFRVDFRNLCRICLTEEIDLVDILTLGNSTEKWIQDIKAYYDVQIRFNEVKSTKLCLLCLGRIKTWRKDKVKATNNQVVIDFLDTKVQEQLPYHRFNVNED
;
A
#
# COMPACT_ATOMS: atom_id res chain seq x y z
N MET A 1 -2.32 1.48 40.72
CA MET A 1 -3.37 1.60 39.68
C MET A 1 -2.93 0.72 38.52
N SER A 2 -3.65 -0.37 38.22
CA SER A 2 -3.31 -1.26 37.11
C SER A 2 -4.09 -0.81 35.87
N PHE A 3 -3.39 -0.37 34.85
CA PHE A 3 -3.98 -0.11 33.53
C PHE A 3 -4.06 -1.43 32.78
N ARG A 4 -5.29 -1.92 32.56
CA ARG A 4 -5.55 -3.07 31.68
C ARG A 4 -5.81 -2.54 30.28
N VAL A 5 -4.79 -2.58 29.44
CA VAL A 5 -4.92 -2.34 28.00
C VAL A 5 -5.43 -3.62 27.35
N ASP A 6 -6.60 -3.57 26.72
CA ASP A 6 -7.05 -4.66 25.85
C ASP A 6 -6.33 -4.58 24.51
N PHE A 7 -5.16 -5.20 24.45
CA PHE A 7 -4.30 -5.20 23.26
C PHE A 7 -4.94 -5.83 22.01
N ARG A 8 -6.10 -6.51 22.15
CA ARG A 8 -6.88 -7.02 21.00
C ARG A 8 -7.79 -5.96 20.42
N ASN A 9 -8.12 -4.93 21.20
CA ASN A 9 -9.00 -3.84 20.80
C ASN A 9 -8.24 -2.52 20.59
N LEU A 10 -7.10 -2.61 19.90
CA LEU A 10 -6.29 -1.48 19.47
C LEU A 10 -6.20 -1.44 17.95
N CYS A 11 -6.04 -0.26 17.37
CA CYS A 11 -5.60 -0.19 15.99
C CYS A 11 -4.22 -0.87 15.85
N ARG A 12 -4.12 -1.85 14.96
CA ARG A 12 -2.92 -2.63 14.72
C ARG A 12 -1.71 -1.82 14.27
N ILE A 13 -1.95 -0.61 13.75
CA ILE A 13 -0.91 0.27 13.19
C ILE A 13 -0.50 1.36 14.18
N CYS A 14 -1.45 2.14 14.68
CA CYS A 14 -1.16 3.30 15.54
C CYS A 14 -1.46 3.08 17.03
N LEU A 15 -1.94 1.90 17.41
CA LEU A 15 -2.24 1.50 18.80
C LEU A 15 -3.30 2.36 19.51
N THR A 16 -4.13 3.11 18.76
CA THR A 16 -5.25 3.87 19.33
C THR A 16 -6.39 2.94 19.80
N GLU A 17 -7.03 3.32 20.91
CA GLU A 17 -8.20 2.67 21.53
C GLU A 17 -9.53 3.25 21.00
N GLU A 18 -9.58 3.69 19.73
CA GLU A 18 -10.80 4.24 19.14
C GLU A 18 -11.99 3.27 19.24
N ILE A 19 -13.20 3.81 19.38
CA ILE A 19 -14.43 2.98 19.46
C ILE A 19 -14.70 2.30 18.11
N ASP A 20 -14.39 2.99 17.00
CA ASP A 20 -14.73 2.57 15.63
C ASP A 20 -13.59 1.83 14.92
N LEU A 21 -13.06 0.79 15.59
CA LEU A 21 -12.09 -0.11 14.98
C LEU A 21 -12.78 -1.10 14.04
N VAL A 22 -12.27 -1.22 12.82
CA VAL A 22 -12.74 -2.18 11.83
C VAL A 22 -11.86 -3.42 11.87
N ASP A 23 -12.45 -4.58 12.13
CA ASP A 23 -11.75 -5.85 12.01
C ASP A 23 -11.51 -6.20 10.55
N ILE A 24 -10.24 -6.33 10.17
CA ILE A 24 -9.86 -6.62 8.78
C ILE A 24 -10.32 -8.01 8.35
N LEU A 25 -10.36 -8.96 9.28
CA LEU A 25 -10.70 -10.35 8.97
C LEU A 25 -12.19 -10.56 8.69
N THR A 26 -13.04 -9.58 9.01
CA THR A 26 -14.50 -9.65 8.80
C THR A 26 -14.94 -8.95 7.52
N LEU A 27 -14.02 -8.50 6.66
CA LEU A 27 -14.32 -7.75 5.43
C LEU A 27 -14.71 -8.65 4.23
N GLY A 28 -15.03 -9.92 4.48
CA GLY A 28 -15.48 -10.90 3.49
C GLY A 28 -14.49 -11.05 2.34
N ASN A 29 -14.99 -10.97 1.10
CA ASN A 29 -14.20 -11.17 -0.13
C ASN A 29 -13.04 -10.15 -0.29
N SER A 30 -13.07 -9.03 0.43
CA SER A 30 -12.02 -8.01 0.35
C SER A 30 -10.89 -8.20 1.37
N THR A 31 -11.04 -9.15 2.29
CA THR A 31 -10.09 -9.40 3.40
C THR A 31 -8.67 -9.62 2.90
N GLU A 32 -8.47 -10.54 1.95
CA GLU A 32 -7.15 -10.86 1.41
C GLU A 32 -6.46 -9.63 0.80
N LYS A 33 -7.20 -8.85 0.00
CA LYS A 33 -6.69 -7.62 -0.60
C LYS A 33 -6.30 -6.59 0.47
N TRP A 34 -7.09 -6.46 1.54
CA TRP A 34 -6.73 -5.57 2.65
C TRP A 34 -5.48 -6.03 3.39
N ILE A 35 -5.32 -7.31 3.66
CA ILE A 35 -4.11 -7.86 4.29
C ILE A 35 -2.88 -7.55 3.44
N GLN A 36 -2.96 -7.79 2.13
CA GLN A 36 -1.88 -7.50 1.18
C GLN A 36 -1.53 -6.01 1.15
N ASP A 37 -2.53 -5.13 1.11
CA ASP A 37 -2.29 -3.68 1.07
C ASP A 37 -1.75 -3.13 2.39
N ILE A 38 -2.18 -3.67 3.53
CA ILE A 38 -1.62 -3.33 4.85
C ILE A 38 -0.15 -3.73 4.92
N LYS A 39 0.20 -4.94 4.43
CA LYS A 39 1.59 -5.39 4.35
C LYS A 39 2.40 -4.52 3.39
N ALA A 40 1.87 -4.18 2.23
CA ALA A 40 2.60 -3.37 1.25
C ALA A 40 2.85 -1.92 1.74
N TYR A 41 1.89 -1.32 2.45
CA TYR A 41 1.98 0.09 2.83
C TYR A 41 2.64 0.33 4.19
N TYR A 42 2.36 -0.51 5.20
CA TYR A 42 2.90 -0.36 6.56
C TYR A 42 3.93 -1.42 6.94
N ASP A 43 4.19 -2.40 6.07
CA ASP A 43 5.00 -3.60 6.36
C ASP A 43 4.46 -4.49 7.50
N VAL A 44 3.19 -4.28 7.90
CA VAL A 44 2.54 -5.02 8.98
C VAL A 44 1.80 -6.24 8.45
N GLN A 45 1.96 -7.38 9.13
CA GLN A 45 1.25 -8.61 8.80
C GLN A 45 0.05 -8.81 9.74
N ILE A 46 -1.08 -9.23 9.17
CA ILE A 46 -2.29 -9.65 9.88
C ILE A 46 -2.60 -11.09 9.48
N ARG A 47 -2.85 -11.97 10.47
CA ARG A 47 -3.17 -13.40 10.23
C ARG A 47 -4.46 -13.81 10.95
N PHE A 48 -5.16 -14.82 10.41
CA PHE A 48 -6.44 -15.31 10.95
C PHE A 48 -6.37 -15.89 12.38
N ASN A 49 -5.22 -16.37 12.83
CA ASN A 49 -5.02 -16.97 14.16
C ASN A 49 -4.04 -16.16 15.03
N GLU A 50 -4.06 -14.84 14.90
CA GLU A 50 -3.10 -13.98 15.59
C GLU A 50 -3.57 -13.62 17.02
N VAL A 51 -2.64 -13.64 17.99
CA VAL A 51 -2.93 -13.20 19.37
C VAL A 51 -3.11 -11.69 19.46
N LYS A 52 -2.50 -10.95 18.52
CA LYS A 52 -2.47 -9.48 18.44
C LYS A 52 -3.72 -8.97 17.72
N SER A 53 -4.04 -7.69 17.87
CA SER A 53 -5.22 -7.11 17.22
C SER A 53 -5.18 -7.26 15.69
N THR A 54 -6.34 -7.53 15.10
CA THR A 54 -6.57 -7.59 13.65
C THR A 54 -7.33 -6.36 13.16
N LYS A 55 -7.59 -5.39 14.03
CA LYS A 55 -8.43 -4.23 13.75
C LYS A 55 -7.62 -2.99 13.38
N LEU A 56 -8.18 -2.14 12.52
CA LEU A 56 -7.61 -0.83 12.17
C LEU A 56 -8.62 0.29 12.48
N CYS A 57 -8.11 1.45 12.92
CA CYS A 57 -8.93 2.66 12.97
C CYS A 57 -9.18 3.23 11.57
N LEU A 58 -10.21 4.08 11.47
CA LEU A 58 -10.63 4.69 10.21
C LEU A 58 -9.53 5.56 9.57
N LEU A 59 -8.68 6.20 10.38
CA LEU A 59 -7.55 7.00 9.90
C LEU A 59 -6.51 6.12 9.19
N CYS A 60 -6.11 5.00 9.78
CA CYS A 60 -5.16 4.08 9.17
C CYS A 60 -5.72 3.43 7.89
N LEU A 61 -7.01 3.09 7.89
CA LEU A 61 -7.71 2.63 6.69
C LEU A 61 -7.77 3.71 5.60
N GLY A 62 -8.05 4.96 6.00
CA GLY A 62 -8.10 6.11 5.10
C GLY A 62 -6.77 6.32 4.37
N ARG A 63 -5.64 6.23 5.09
CA ARG A 63 -4.29 6.32 4.50
C ARG A 63 -4.05 5.25 3.43
N ILE A 64 -4.43 4.00 3.68
CA ILE A 64 -4.33 2.91 2.69
C ILE A 64 -5.20 3.20 1.46
N LYS A 65 -6.44 3.69 1.66
CA LYS A 65 -7.32 4.04 0.54
C LYS A 65 -6.73 5.16 -0.32
N THR A 66 -6.15 6.19 0.30
CA THR A 66 -5.47 7.28 -0.41
C THR A 66 -4.26 6.74 -1.17
N TRP A 67 -3.40 5.97 -0.50
CA TRP A 67 -2.24 5.34 -1.14
C TRP A 67 -2.62 4.46 -2.34
N ARG A 68 -3.69 3.67 -2.26
CA ARG A 68 -4.21 2.89 -3.40
C ARG A 68 -4.52 3.79 -4.60
N LYS A 69 -5.18 4.93 -4.38
CA LYS A 69 -5.51 5.89 -5.45
C LYS A 69 -4.24 6.50 -6.04
N ASP A 70 -3.28 6.86 -5.21
CA ASP A 70 -2.03 7.46 -5.65
C ASP A 70 -1.17 6.47 -6.44
N LYS A 71 -1.14 5.20 -6.01
CA LYS A 71 -0.47 4.12 -6.75
C LYS A 71 -1.06 3.94 -8.15
N VAL A 72 -2.38 3.92 -8.28
CA VAL A 72 -3.05 3.83 -9.60
C VAL A 72 -2.71 5.04 -10.47
N LYS A 73 -2.75 6.26 -9.91
CA LYS A 73 -2.35 7.48 -10.65
C LYS A 73 -0.90 7.40 -11.11
N ALA A 74 0.02 6.98 -10.24
CA ALA A 74 1.43 6.84 -10.58
C ALA A 74 1.63 5.82 -11.70
N THR A 75 0.96 4.67 -11.64
CA THR A 75 1.00 3.67 -12.73
C THR A 75 0.48 4.24 -14.05
N ASN A 76 -0.64 4.95 -14.05
CA ASN A 76 -1.17 5.56 -15.27
C ASN A 76 -0.23 6.64 -15.83
N ASN A 77 0.39 7.43 -14.96
CA ASN A 77 1.38 8.42 -15.38
C ASN A 77 2.62 7.75 -15.99
N GLN A 78 3.06 6.61 -15.46
CA GLN A 78 4.17 5.86 -16.04
C GLN A 78 3.88 5.44 -17.48
N VAL A 79 2.65 4.99 -17.78
CA VAL A 79 2.25 4.66 -19.16
C VAL A 79 2.39 5.86 -20.11
N VAL A 80 2.02 7.06 -19.65
CA VAL A 80 2.17 8.29 -20.45
C VAL A 80 3.65 8.63 -20.65
N ILE A 81 4.46 8.51 -19.60
CA ILE A 81 5.91 8.74 -19.68
C ILE A 81 6.55 7.78 -20.68
N ASP A 82 6.24 6.48 -20.60
CA ASP A 82 6.79 5.45 -21.49
C ASP A 82 6.41 5.71 -22.96
N PHE A 83 5.17 6.15 -23.20
CA PHE A 83 4.72 6.56 -24.53
C PHE A 83 5.51 7.76 -25.07
N LEU A 84 5.69 8.80 -24.24
CA LEU A 84 6.43 9.99 -24.62
C LEU A 84 7.91 9.67 -24.88
N ASP A 85 8.53 8.86 -24.03
CA ASP A 85 9.92 8.42 -24.18
C ASP A 85 10.09 7.67 -25.51
N THR A 86 9.18 6.74 -25.83
CA THR A 86 9.17 6.05 -27.13
C THR A 86 9.12 7.03 -28.31
N LYS A 87 8.27 8.06 -28.24
CA LYS A 87 8.16 9.07 -29.30
C LYS A 87 9.40 9.92 -29.45
N VAL A 88 10.08 10.24 -28.35
CA VAL A 88 11.36 10.95 -28.37
C VAL A 88 12.44 10.09 -29.02
N GLN A 89 12.55 8.81 -28.65
CA GLN A 89 13.52 7.88 -29.25
C GLN A 89 13.30 7.68 -30.75
N GLU A 90 12.06 7.64 -31.23
CA GLU A 90 11.73 7.58 -32.65
C GLU A 90 12.13 8.85 -33.44
N GLN A 91 12.18 10.00 -32.78
CA GLN A 91 12.50 11.29 -33.39
C GLN A 91 13.99 11.64 -33.31
N LEU A 92 14.75 10.98 -32.45
CA LEU A 92 16.19 11.12 -32.41
C LEU A 92 16.78 10.52 -33.70
N PRO A 93 17.51 11.29 -34.52
CA PRO A 93 18.19 10.73 -35.67
C PRO A 93 19.16 9.65 -35.18
N TYR A 94 19.26 8.57 -35.95
CA TYR A 94 20.16 7.43 -35.75
C TYR A 94 21.63 7.89 -35.68
N HIS A 95 22.06 8.53 -34.61
CA HIS A 95 23.47 8.59 -34.25
C HIS A 95 23.82 7.25 -33.64
N ARG A 96 24.23 6.35 -34.55
CA ARG A 96 25.07 5.20 -34.22
C ARG A 96 26.21 5.73 -33.37
N PHE A 97 26.14 5.54 -32.05
CA PHE A 97 27.36 5.30 -31.31
C PHE A 97 27.81 3.90 -31.72
N ASN A 98 28.55 3.85 -32.84
CA ASN A 98 29.58 2.83 -33.00
C ASN A 98 30.55 3.06 -31.84
N VAL A 99 30.32 2.40 -30.71
CA VAL A 99 31.38 2.19 -29.73
C VAL A 99 32.19 1.01 -30.26
N ASN A 100 32.94 1.27 -31.33
CA ASN A 100 34.19 0.58 -31.57
C ASN A 100 35.25 1.59 -31.13
N GLU A 101 35.82 1.38 -29.96
CA GLU A 101 37.17 1.86 -29.63
C GLU A 101 37.67 1.02 -28.43
N ASP A 102 38.58 0.10 -28.80
CA ASP A 102 39.63 -0.64 -28.08
C ASP A 102 39.32 -1.65 -26.97
#